data_AF-C3PSY3-F1
#
_entry.id   AF-C3PSY3-F1
#
_cell.length_a   1.000
_cell.length_b   1.000
_cell.length_c   1.000
_cell.angle_alpha   90.00
_cell.angle_beta   90.00
_cell.angle_gamma   90.00
#
_symmetry.space_group_name_H-M   'P 1'
#
loop_
_entity.id
_entity.type
_entity.pdbx_description
1 polymer ?
#
loop_
_entity_poly.entity_id
_entity_poly.type
_entity_poly.pdbx_seq_one_letter_code
_entity_poly.pdbx_strand_id
1 'polypeptide(L)'
;MTPWLGLVVLLGSWSLGHWGAEACTCSPSHPQDAFCNSDIVIRAKVVGKKLVKEGPFGTLVYTIKQMKMYRGFTKMPHVQYIHTEASESLCGLKLEVNKYQYLLTGRVYDGKVYTGLCNFVERWDQLTLSQRKGLNYRYHLGCNCKIKSCYYLPCFVTSKNECLWTDMLSNFGYPGYQSKHYACIRQKGGYCSWYRGWAP
;
A
#
# COMPACT_ATOMS: atom_id res chain seq x y z
N MET A 1 -41.43 -50.74 -37.03
CA MET A 1 -41.00 -49.42 -37.51
C MET A 1 -41.30 -48.40 -36.41
N THR A 2 -40.33 -48.13 -35.54
CA THR A 2 -40.43 -47.19 -34.41
C THR A 2 -39.77 -45.87 -34.79
N PRO A 3 -40.44 -44.71 -34.70
CA PRO A 3 -39.82 -43.43 -35.02
C PRO A 3 -38.99 -42.95 -33.83
N TRP A 4 -37.76 -42.53 -34.13
CA TRP A 4 -36.84 -41.91 -33.20
C TRP A 4 -37.26 -40.46 -32.94
N LEU A 5 -37.60 -40.12 -31.70
CA LEU A 5 -37.71 -38.74 -31.24
C LEU A 5 -36.31 -38.24 -30.86
N GLY A 6 -35.68 -37.48 -31.76
CA GLY A 6 -34.43 -36.79 -31.49
C GLY A 6 -34.64 -35.62 -30.54
N LEU A 7 -34.02 -35.69 -29.36
CA LEU A 7 -34.03 -34.61 -28.37
C LEU A 7 -32.84 -33.69 -28.65
N VAL A 8 -33.10 -32.54 -29.28
CA VAL A 8 -32.09 -31.49 -29.49
C VAL A 8 -31.95 -30.71 -28.19
N VAL A 9 -30.85 -30.94 -27.46
CA VAL A 9 -30.47 -30.15 -26.28
C VAL A 9 -29.73 -28.90 -26.78
N LEU A 10 -30.40 -27.75 -26.74
CA LEU A 10 -29.79 -26.44 -26.94
C LEU A 10 -28.96 -26.09 -25.69
N LEU A 11 -27.65 -26.33 -25.75
CA LEU A 11 -26.70 -25.77 -24.79
C LEU A 11 -26.57 -24.28 -25.07
N GLY A 12 -27.39 -23.48 -24.37
CA GLY A 12 -27.18 -22.04 -24.29
C GLY A 12 -25.80 -21.78 -23.71
N SER A 13 -24.93 -21.15 -24.49
CA SER A 13 -23.66 -20.61 -24.03
C SER A 13 -23.94 -19.43 -23.09
N TRP A 14 -24.11 -19.72 -21.81
CA TRP A 14 -24.05 -18.71 -20.76
C TRP A 14 -22.61 -18.19 -20.81
N SER A 15 -22.45 -17.03 -21.40
CA SER A 15 -21.21 -16.27 -21.29
C SER A 15 -21.00 -16.09 -19.79
N LEU A 16 -20.06 -16.85 -19.22
CA LEU A 16 -19.58 -16.67 -17.86
C LEU A 16 -18.91 -15.30 -17.84
N GLY A 17 -19.72 -14.27 -17.63
CA GLY A 17 -19.30 -12.91 -17.44
C GLY A 17 -18.34 -12.87 -16.27
N HIS A 18 -17.06 -12.77 -16.59
CA HIS A 18 -16.00 -12.15 -15.81
C HIS A 18 -16.12 -12.29 -14.28
N TRP A 19 -15.98 -13.51 -13.77
CA TRP A 19 -15.60 -13.73 -12.38
C TRP A 19 -14.10 -13.49 -12.29
N GLY A 20 -13.69 -12.23 -12.16
CA GLY A 20 -12.31 -11.91 -11.84
C GLY A 20 -11.98 -12.47 -10.46
N ALA A 21 -11.08 -13.46 -10.40
CA ALA A 21 -10.50 -13.87 -9.13
C ALA A 21 -9.61 -12.72 -8.63
N GLU A 22 -10.04 -12.05 -7.55
CA GLU A 22 -9.19 -11.16 -6.76
C GLU A 22 -8.09 -12.01 -6.11
N ALA A 23 -6.96 -12.18 -6.80
CA ALA A 23 -5.88 -13.06 -6.35
C ALA A 23 -4.84 -12.36 -5.45
N CYS A 24 -4.74 -11.02 -5.53
CA CYS A 24 -3.79 -10.27 -4.71
C CYS A 24 -4.33 -10.07 -3.28
N THR A 25 -3.64 -10.62 -2.29
CA THR A 25 -3.96 -10.40 -0.87
C THR A 25 -2.76 -9.77 -0.17
N CYS A 26 -3.00 -8.65 0.52
CA CYS A 26 -1.97 -7.89 1.21
C CYS A 26 -2.12 -8.01 2.73
N SER A 27 -0.99 -8.10 3.44
CA SER A 27 -1.00 -7.97 4.89
C SER A 27 -1.22 -6.50 5.28
N PRO A 28 -2.18 -6.17 6.16
CA PRO A 28 -2.39 -4.80 6.60
C PRO A 28 -1.14 -4.23 7.28
N SER A 29 -0.76 -3.01 6.92
CA SER A 29 0.43 -2.34 7.47
C SER A 29 0.06 -0.93 7.95
N HIS A 30 0.51 -0.59 9.16
CA HIS A 30 0.35 0.78 9.66
C HIS A 30 1.17 1.75 8.78
N PRO A 31 0.70 2.97 8.47
CA PRO A 31 1.44 3.92 7.62
C PRO A 31 2.88 4.18 8.04
N GLN A 32 3.16 4.14 9.34
CA GLN A 32 4.52 4.22 9.88
C GLN A 32 5.39 3.02 9.50
N ASP A 33 4.87 1.80 9.60
CA ASP A 33 5.63 0.60 9.19
C ASP A 33 5.87 0.62 7.69
N ALA A 34 4.86 0.99 6.91
CA ALA A 34 5.01 1.16 5.47
C ALA A 34 6.06 2.22 5.12
N PHE A 35 6.13 3.32 5.89
CA PHE A 35 7.20 4.31 5.75
C PHE A 35 8.59 3.74 6.10
N CYS A 36 8.71 3.03 7.22
CA CYS A 36 9.99 2.54 7.73
C CYS A 36 10.56 1.36 6.92
N ASN A 37 9.69 0.49 6.41
CA ASN A 37 10.05 -0.71 5.65
C ASN A 37 10.20 -0.46 4.14
N SER A 38 9.96 0.78 3.68
CA SER A 38 10.16 1.17 2.28
C SER A 38 11.54 1.78 2.08
N ASP A 39 12.09 1.57 0.88
CA ASP A 39 13.35 2.19 0.48
C ASP A 39 13.16 3.64 0.07
N ILE A 40 12.03 3.93 -0.57
CA ILE A 40 11.64 5.27 -1.00
C ILE A 40 10.25 5.60 -0.47
N VAL A 41 10.07 6.88 -0.13
CA VAL A 41 8.75 7.46 0.18
C VAL A 41 8.70 8.85 -0.44
N ILE A 42 7.83 9.05 -1.44
CA ILE A 42 7.78 10.28 -2.21
C ILE A 42 6.34 10.78 -2.38
N ARG A 43 6.16 12.09 -2.53
CA ARG A 43 4.98 12.70 -3.13
C ARG A 43 5.29 12.99 -4.59
N ALA A 44 4.47 12.49 -5.49
CA ALA A 44 4.67 12.66 -6.93
C ALA A 44 3.36 12.79 -7.70
N LYS A 45 3.43 13.37 -8.90
CA LYS A 45 2.34 13.37 -9.88
C LYS A 45 2.69 12.42 -11.02
N VAL A 46 1.75 11.57 -11.43
CA VAL A 46 1.94 10.67 -12.57
C VAL A 46 1.72 11.46 -13.85
N VAL A 47 2.70 11.44 -14.77
CA VAL A 47 2.67 12.23 -16.02
C VAL A 47 2.58 11.36 -17.27
N GLY A 48 2.89 10.07 -17.16
CA GLY A 48 2.76 9.11 -18.25
C GLY A 48 2.72 7.67 -17.72
N LYS A 49 2.27 6.75 -18.58
CA LYS A 49 2.34 5.31 -18.33
C LYS A 49 2.67 4.57 -19.62
N LYS A 50 3.48 3.52 -19.52
CA LYS A 50 3.84 2.64 -20.63
C LYS A 50 3.78 1.19 -20.16
N LEU A 51 3.12 0.33 -20.93
CA LEU A 51 3.20 -1.10 -20.73
C LEU A 51 4.47 -1.62 -21.41
N VAL A 52 5.35 -2.26 -20.64
CA VAL A 52 6.55 -2.92 -21.12
C VAL A 52 6.30 -4.42 -21.05
N LYS A 53 6.26 -5.08 -22.21
CA LYS A 53 6.05 -6.53 -22.31
C LYS A 53 7.39 -7.26 -22.15
N GLU A 54 8.00 -7.10 -20.98
CA GLU A 54 9.14 -7.93 -20.56
C GLU A 54 8.57 -9.11 -19.76
N GLY A 55 8.74 -10.33 -20.24
CA GLY A 55 8.21 -11.55 -19.60
C GLY A 55 6.72 -11.82 -19.85
N PRO A 56 6.17 -12.90 -19.24
CA PRO A 56 4.82 -13.38 -19.52
C PRO A 56 3.70 -12.50 -18.96
N PHE A 57 3.98 -11.72 -17.91
CA PHE A 57 2.98 -10.95 -17.16
C PHE A 57 2.96 -9.45 -17.49
N GLY A 58 4.06 -8.93 -18.05
CA GLY A 58 4.23 -7.52 -18.41
C GLY A 58 4.35 -6.59 -17.19
N THR A 59 5.13 -5.53 -17.35
CA THR A 59 5.35 -4.51 -16.32
C THR A 59 4.77 -3.19 -16.77
N LEU A 60 3.98 -2.56 -15.91
CA LEU A 60 3.49 -1.21 -16.11
C LEU A 60 4.48 -0.22 -15.51
N VAL A 61 4.99 0.68 -16.35
CA VAL A 61 5.97 1.69 -15.97
C VAL A 61 5.31 3.06 -15.99
N TYR A 62 5.32 3.74 -14.86
CA TYR A 62 4.81 5.09 -14.69
C TYR A 62 5.95 6.10 -14.72
N THR A 63 5.84 7.09 -15.62
CA THR A 63 6.67 8.28 -15.56
C THR A 63 6.07 9.23 -14.53
N ILE A 64 6.88 9.67 -13.57
CA ILE A 64 6.43 10.51 -12.47
C ILE A 64 7.22 11.80 -12.38
N LYS A 65 6.55 12.88 -11.98
CA LYS A 65 7.17 14.13 -11.55
C LYS A 65 7.28 14.09 -10.03
N GLN A 66 8.46 13.79 -9.51
CA GLN A 66 8.75 13.82 -8.07
C GLN A 66 8.58 15.26 -7.56
N MET A 67 7.73 15.45 -6.55
CA MET A 67 7.48 16.76 -5.94
C MET A 67 8.20 16.90 -4.61
N LYS A 68 8.23 15.83 -3.81
CA LYS A 68 8.93 15.80 -2.52
C LYS A 68 9.36 14.38 -2.20
N MET A 69 10.54 14.24 -1.61
CA MET A 69 11.02 13.00 -1.01
C MET A 69 10.95 13.11 0.51
N TYR A 70 10.50 12.04 1.16
CA TYR A 70 10.46 11.90 2.62
C TYR A 70 11.44 10.85 3.12
N ARG A 71 11.77 9.86 2.29
CA ARG A 71 12.74 8.80 2.56
C ARG A 71 13.35 8.31 1.25
N GLY A 72 14.60 7.85 1.30
CA GLY A 72 15.29 7.26 0.16
C GLY A 72 16.40 8.12 -0.45
N PHE A 73 16.73 9.27 0.14
CA PHE A 73 17.72 10.22 -0.38
C PHE A 73 19.08 9.59 -0.75
N THR A 74 19.54 8.60 0.02
CA THR A 74 20.81 7.91 -0.21
C THR A 74 20.68 6.73 -1.18
N LYS A 75 19.52 6.06 -1.23
CA LYS A 75 19.30 4.89 -2.09
C LYS A 75 18.95 5.27 -3.53
N MET A 76 18.12 6.31 -3.68
CA MET A 76 17.62 6.77 -4.97
C MET A 76 17.36 8.28 -4.87
N PRO A 77 18.36 9.13 -5.17
CA PRO A 77 18.25 10.58 -4.97
C PRO A 77 17.10 11.23 -5.74
N HIS A 78 16.75 10.67 -6.90
CA HIS A 78 15.65 11.14 -7.73
C HIS A 78 14.92 10.00 -8.42
N VAL A 79 13.61 9.93 -8.24
CA VAL A 79 12.75 8.91 -8.88
C VAL A 79 12.09 9.52 -10.12
N GLN A 80 12.37 8.92 -11.29
CA GLN A 80 11.73 9.29 -12.56
C GLN A 80 10.67 8.27 -12.99
N TYR A 81 10.89 7.00 -12.65
CA TYR A 81 10.06 5.89 -13.07
C TYR A 81 9.68 5.00 -11.89
N ILE A 82 8.45 4.50 -11.93
CA ILE A 82 7.92 3.53 -10.96
C ILE A 82 7.37 2.34 -11.73
N HIS A 83 7.73 1.16 -11.29
CA HIS A 83 7.37 -0.11 -11.89
C HIS A 83 6.34 -0.82 -11.01
N THR A 84 5.39 -1.47 -11.64
CA THR A 84 4.40 -2.33 -10.99
C THR A 84 3.97 -3.40 -11.97
N GLU A 85 3.44 -4.52 -11.48
CA GLU A 85 2.85 -5.54 -12.33
C GLU A 85 1.70 -4.96 -13.17
N ALA A 86 1.51 -5.48 -14.39
CA ALA A 86 0.47 -4.99 -15.28
C ALA A 86 -0.94 -5.42 -14.86
N SER A 87 -1.06 -6.54 -14.13
CA SER A 87 -2.34 -7.09 -13.66
C SER A 87 -2.54 -6.85 -12.16
N GLU A 88 -3.75 -6.43 -11.76
CA GLU A 88 -4.13 -6.29 -10.34
C GLU A 88 -4.11 -7.63 -9.60
N SER A 89 -4.39 -8.74 -10.28
CA SER A 89 -4.29 -10.09 -9.71
C SER A 89 -2.87 -10.45 -9.25
N LEU A 90 -1.85 -9.79 -9.82
CA LEU A 90 -0.44 -9.91 -9.42
C LEU A 90 0.00 -8.73 -8.54
N CYS A 91 -0.95 -8.09 -7.86
CA CYS A 91 -0.73 -6.90 -7.04
C CYS A 91 -0.28 -5.65 -7.82
N GLY A 92 -0.60 -5.61 -9.11
CA GLY A 92 -0.39 -4.47 -9.98
C GLY A 92 -1.23 -3.26 -9.59
N LEU A 93 -0.59 -2.12 -9.43
CA LEU A 93 -1.22 -0.86 -9.04
C LEU A 93 -1.59 -0.03 -10.27
N LYS A 94 -2.86 0.40 -10.38
CA LYS A 94 -3.32 1.32 -11.41
C LYS A 94 -3.38 2.76 -10.89
N LEU A 95 -2.49 3.61 -11.39
CA LEU A 95 -2.49 5.06 -11.13
C LEU A 95 -3.09 5.86 -12.28
N GLU A 96 -3.77 6.97 -11.95
CA GLU A 96 -4.37 7.88 -12.93
C GLU A 96 -3.36 8.95 -13.37
N VAL A 97 -3.15 9.03 -14.68
CA VAL A 97 -2.21 9.97 -15.29
C VAL A 97 -2.80 11.39 -15.26
N ASN A 98 -1.96 12.37 -14.89
CA ASN A 98 -2.25 13.80 -14.88
C ASN A 98 -3.39 14.29 -13.97
N LYS A 99 -4.01 13.40 -13.17
CA LYS A 99 -5.19 13.71 -12.37
C LYS A 99 -4.85 14.07 -10.91
N TYR A 100 -4.19 13.17 -10.19
CA TYR A 100 -3.91 13.34 -8.77
C TYR A 100 -2.42 13.42 -8.45
N GLN A 101 -2.14 13.88 -7.24
CA GLN A 101 -0.84 13.71 -6.59
C GLN A 101 -0.95 12.54 -5.63
N TYR A 102 0.06 11.69 -5.60
CA TYR A 102 0.07 10.48 -4.79
C TYR A 102 1.23 10.53 -3.80
N LEU A 103 0.98 9.99 -2.62
CA LEU A 103 2.04 9.42 -1.79
C LEU A 103 2.36 8.03 -2.35
N LEU A 104 3.62 7.79 -2.65
CA LEU A 104 4.11 6.53 -3.19
C LEU A 104 5.21 6.00 -2.26
N THR A 105 5.03 4.78 -1.81
CA THR A 105 6.03 4.00 -1.07
C THR A 105 6.48 2.84 -1.94
N GLY A 106 7.73 2.43 -1.82
CA GLY A 106 8.24 1.36 -2.68
C GLY A 106 9.61 0.86 -2.27
N ARG A 107 10.03 -0.21 -2.94
CA ARG A 107 11.37 -0.81 -2.81
C ARG A 107 12.21 -0.50 -4.03
N VAL A 108 13.52 -0.44 -3.82
CA VAL A 108 14.49 -0.28 -4.90
C VAL A 108 15.14 -1.62 -5.15
N TYR A 109 14.98 -2.13 -6.36
CA TYR A 109 15.61 -3.37 -6.82
C TYR A 109 16.24 -3.11 -8.18
N ASP A 110 17.52 -3.47 -8.33
CA ASP A 110 18.28 -3.29 -9.59
C ASP A 110 18.15 -1.87 -10.18
N GLY A 111 18.32 -0.85 -9.33
CA GLY A 111 18.21 0.56 -9.75
C GLY A 111 16.82 0.99 -10.20
N LYS A 112 15.77 0.18 -9.99
CA LYS A 112 14.38 0.47 -10.35
C LYS A 112 13.51 0.53 -9.09
N VAL A 113 12.56 1.45 -9.08
CA VAL A 113 11.56 1.53 -8.01
C VAL A 113 10.38 0.65 -8.35
N TYR A 114 10.01 -0.24 -7.43
CA TYR A 114 8.83 -1.10 -7.51
C TYR A 114 7.82 -0.74 -6.43
N THR A 115 6.56 -0.67 -6.83
CA THR A 115 5.38 -0.51 -5.95
C THR A 115 4.28 -1.46 -6.39
N GLY A 116 3.30 -1.69 -5.55
CA GLY A 116 2.08 -2.43 -5.90
C GLY A 116 0.93 -2.09 -4.96
N LEU A 117 -0.14 -2.89 -5.04
CA LEU A 117 -1.34 -2.73 -4.20
C LEU A 117 -1.07 -2.90 -2.70
N CYS A 118 -0.04 -3.67 -2.32
CA CYS A 118 0.31 -3.90 -0.92
C CYS A 118 1.20 -2.81 -0.30
N ASN A 119 1.64 -1.84 -1.09
CA ASN A 119 2.38 -0.69 -0.58
C ASN A 119 1.41 0.37 -0.05
N PHE A 120 1.90 1.23 0.83
CA PHE A 120 1.13 2.40 1.24
C PHE A 120 1.16 3.43 0.12
N VAL A 121 0.16 3.36 -0.75
CA VAL A 121 -0.08 4.30 -1.84
C VAL A 121 -1.44 4.93 -1.63
N GLU A 122 -1.48 6.25 -1.61
CA GLU A 122 -2.72 6.98 -1.39
C GLU A 122 -2.68 8.32 -2.12
N ARG A 123 -3.84 8.83 -2.50
CA ARG A 123 -3.94 10.19 -3.00
C ARG A 123 -3.55 11.16 -1.90
N TRP A 124 -2.76 12.16 -2.26
CA TRP A 124 -2.23 13.13 -1.31
C TRP A 124 -3.33 13.88 -0.56
N ASP A 125 -4.45 14.18 -1.22
CA ASP A 125 -5.59 14.88 -0.65
C ASP A 125 -6.40 14.04 0.35
N GLN A 126 -6.33 12.71 0.26
CA GLN A 126 -6.99 11.77 1.19
C GLN A 126 -6.18 11.51 2.47
N LEU A 127 -4.89 11.86 2.49
CA LEU A 127 -4.08 11.74 3.69
C LEU A 127 -4.52 12.72 4.77
N THR A 128 -4.67 12.23 6.00
CA THR A 128 -4.98 13.05 7.17
C THR A 128 -3.83 14.02 7.48
N LEU A 129 -4.14 15.09 8.23
CA LEU A 129 -3.12 16.01 8.72
C LEU A 129 -2.05 15.28 9.56
N SER A 130 -2.46 14.33 10.40
CA SER A 130 -1.55 13.52 11.21
C SER A 130 -0.62 12.66 10.35
N GLN A 131 -1.13 12.03 9.29
CA GLN A 131 -0.31 11.23 8.36
C GLN A 131 0.70 12.12 7.63
N ARG A 132 0.27 13.28 7.11
CA ARG A 132 1.18 14.24 6.46
C ARG A 132 2.26 14.74 7.42
N LYS A 133 1.92 15.04 8.68
CA LYS A 133 2.91 15.38 9.73
C LYS A 133 3.81 14.19 10.06
N GLY A 134 3.27 12.97 10.03
CA GLY A 134 3.99 11.71 10.21
C GLY A 134 5.12 11.55 9.20
N LEU A 135 4.81 11.69 7.91
CA LEU A 135 5.76 11.58 6.80
C LEU A 135 6.94 12.55 6.90
N ASN A 136 6.72 13.77 7.43
CA ASN A 136 7.77 14.78 7.51
C ASN A 136 8.77 14.53 8.65
N TYR A 137 8.37 13.86 9.73
CA TYR A 137 9.19 13.79 10.94
C TYR A 137 8.89 12.57 11.83
N ARG A 138 7.63 12.38 12.21
CA ARG A 138 7.30 11.46 13.32
C ARG A 138 7.51 10.00 12.95
N TYR A 139 7.21 9.60 11.72
CA TYR A 139 7.42 8.22 11.31
C TYR A 139 8.90 7.86 11.31
N HIS A 140 9.79 8.78 10.90
CA HIS A 140 11.22 8.57 10.98
C HIS A 140 11.71 8.34 12.42
N LEU A 141 11.27 9.17 13.37
CA LEU A 141 11.58 8.97 14.80
C LEU A 141 11.08 7.64 15.35
N GLY A 142 9.96 7.16 14.81
CA GLY A 142 9.29 5.94 15.23
C GLY A 142 9.84 4.65 14.62
N CYS A 143 10.77 4.70 13.66
CA CYS A 143 11.25 3.49 12.99
C CYS A 143 11.99 2.49 13.92
N ASN A 144 12.44 2.94 15.09
CA ASN A 144 13.02 2.06 16.12
C ASN A 144 11.96 1.45 17.07
N CYS A 145 10.69 1.85 16.92
CA CYS A 145 9.57 1.27 17.65
C CYS A 145 8.86 0.25 16.78
N LYS A 146 8.43 -0.86 17.39
CA LYS A 146 7.72 -1.94 16.71
C LYS A 146 6.21 -1.75 16.89
N ILE A 147 5.46 -1.71 15.80
CA ILE A 147 4.00 -1.71 15.85
C ILE A 147 3.54 -3.17 15.84
N LYS A 148 2.83 -3.59 16.88
CA LYS A 148 2.37 -4.96 17.07
C LYS A 148 0.88 -5.05 16.75
N SER A 149 0.53 -5.66 15.62
CA SER A 149 -0.85 -5.90 15.22
C SER A 149 -1.59 -6.79 16.23
N CYS A 150 -2.80 -6.41 16.58
CA CYS A 150 -3.71 -7.19 17.41
C CYS A 150 -4.90 -7.70 16.58
N TYR A 151 -4.86 -8.98 16.22
CA TYR A 151 -5.91 -9.59 15.39
C TYR A 151 -7.05 -10.23 16.20
N TYR A 152 -6.77 -10.68 17.42
CA TYR A 152 -7.74 -11.33 18.30
C TYR A 152 -7.41 -11.03 19.76
N LEU A 153 -8.44 -10.85 20.59
CA LEU A 153 -8.24 -10.61 22.01
C LEU A 153 -7.93 -11.91 22.76
N PRO A 154 -7.11 -11.87 23.82
CA PRO A 154 -6.45 -10.68 24.36
C PRO A 154 -5.08 -10.40 23.69
N CYS A 155 -4.71 -9.13 23.52
CA CYS A 155 -3.39 -8.73 23.05
C CYS A 155 -2.70 -7.78 24.03
N PHE A 156 -1.39 -7.96 24.22
CA PHE A 156 -0.60 -7.15 25.13
C PHE A 156 0.75 -6.75 24.52
N VAL A 157 1.27 -5.61 24.97
CA VAL A 157 2.65 -5.19 24.74
C VAL A 157 3.57 -6.13 25.50
N THR A 158 4.58 -6.67 24.80
CA THR A 158 5.54 -7.63 25.37
C THR A 158 6.91 -7.02 25.64
N SER A 159 7.19 -5.84 25.09
CA SER A 159 8.45 -5.12 25.27
C SER A 159 8.23 -3.61 25.30
N LYS A 160 9.14 -2.87 25.96
CA LYS A 160 9.10 -1.40 26.05
C LYS A 160 9.15 -0.71 24.69
N ASN A 161 9.63 -1.36 23.63
CA ASN A 161 9.72 -0.79 22.28
C ASN A 161 8.49 -1.06 21.40
N GLU A 162 7.38 -1.57 21.94
CA GLU A 162 6.20 -1.91 21.15
C GLU A 162 5.01 -0.96 21.37
N CYS A 163 4.26 -0.65 20.31
CA CYS A 163 2.91 -0.10 20.41
C CYS A 163 1.89 -1.10 19.88
N LEU A 164 0.83 -1.34 20.64
CA LEU A 164 -0.23 -2.26 20.24
C LEU A 164 -1.20 -1.60 19.24
N TRP A 165 -1.31 -2.18 18.05
CA TRP A 165 -2.20 -1.71 16.99
C TRP A 165 -3.50 -2.51 16.99
N THR A 166 -4.56 -1.88 17.44
CA THR A 166 -5.88 -2.46 17.69
C THR A 166 -6.90 -2.13 16.59
N ASP A 167 -6.56 -1.31 15.59
CA ASP A 167 -7.46 -1.03 14.47
C ASP A 167 -7.92 -2.32 13.76
N MET A 168 -7.11 -3.37 13.80
CA MET A 168 -7.42 -4.67 13.19
C MET A 168 -8.60 -5.38 13.83
N LEU A 169 -8.91 -5.12 15.11
CA LEU A 169 -10.05 -5.72 15.80
C LEU A 169 -11.39 -5.17 15.32
N SER A 170 -11.43 -3.89 14.96
CA SER A 170 -12.68 -3.18 14.66
C SER A 170 -12.86 -2.85 13.17
N ASN A 171 -11.79 -2.84 12.38
CA ASN A 171 -11.83 -2.32 11.00
C ASN A 171 -11.58 -3.37 9.91
N PHE A 172 -11.52 -4.67 10.24
CA PHE A 172 -11.38 -5.77 9.25
C PHE A 172 -10.36 -5.49 8.12
N GLY A 173 -9.19 -4.93 8.46
CA GLY A 173 -8.13 -4.61 7.50
C GLY A 173 -8.16 -3.19 6.89
N TYR A 174 -9.18 -2.37 7.17
CA TYR A 174 -9.22 -0.96 6.76
C TYR A 174 -8.46 -0.04 7.71
N PRO A 175 -7.95 1.13 7.23
CA PRO A 175 -7.25 2.09 8.07
C PRO A 175 -8.16 2.65 9.18
N GLY A 176 -7.90 2.23 10.41
CA GLY A 176 -8.62 2.67 11.59
C GLY A 176 -8.11 3.98 12.17
N TYR A 177 -8.56 4.29 13.37
CA TYR A 177 -8.27 5.55 14.06
C TYR A 177 -6.78 5.70 14.40
N GLN A 178 -6.11 4.62 14.82
CA GLN A 178 -4.67 4.66 15.10
C GLN A 178 -3.87 4.96 13.83
N SER A 179 -4.18 4.27 12.74
CA SER A 179 -3.55 4.43 11.42
C SER A 179 -3.71 5.84 10.85
N LYS A 180 -4.86 6.46 11.11
CA LYS A 180 -5.19 7.81 10.61
C LYS A 180 -4.56 8.90 11.46
N HIS A 181 -4.37 8.70 12.76
CA HIS A 181 -4.08 9.82 13.67
C HIS A 181 -2.82 9.69 14.51
N TYR A 182 -2.27 8.49 14.68
CA TYR A 182 -1.18 8.23 15.61
C TYR A 182 0.12 7.81 14.92
N ALA A 183 1.22 8.02 15.63
CA ALA A 183 2.54 7.47 15.33
C ALA A 183 3.09 6.80 16.60
N CYS A 184 3.74 5.65 16.47
CA CYS A 184 4.39 4.97 17.58
C CYS A 184 5.81 5.51 17.73
N ILE A 185 6.07 6.31 18.76
CA ILE A 185 7.39 6.97 18.92
C ILE A 185 7.95 6.73 20.32
N ARG A 186 9.28 6.77 20.43
CA ARG A 186 9.99 6.64 21.69
C ARG A 186 9.78 7.88 22.56
N GLN A 187 9.31 7.68 23.77
CA GLN A 187 9.10 8.72 24.78
C GLN A 187 10.36 8.94 25.63
N LYS A 188 10.39 10.04 26.41
CA LYS A 188 11.51 10.38 27.31
C LYS A 188 11.84 9.26 28.31
N GLY A 189 10.84 8.47 28.73
CA GLY A 189 11.01 7.33 29.63
C GLY A 189 11.58 6.05 28.96
N GLY A 190 12.01 6.13 27.70
CA GLY A 190 12.64 5.02 26.98
C GLY A 190 11.69 3.95 26.43
N TYR A 191 10.38 4.07 26.66
CA TYR A 191 9.34 3.22 26.07
C TYR A 191 8.72 3.87 24.83
N CYS A 192 8.22 3.05 23.91
CA CYS A 192 7.46 3.48 22.75
C CYS A 192 5.97 3.55 23.12
N SER A 193 5.30 4.61 22.67
CA SER A 193 3.85 4.73 22.83
C SER A 193 3.21 5.49 21.68
N TRP A 194 1.90 5.31 21.54
CA TRP A 194 1.11 6.04 20.56
C TRP A 194 1.11 7.54 20.86
N TYR A 195 1.48 8.32 19.86
CA TYR A 195 1.51 9.77 19.90
C TYR A 195 0.69 10.34 18.76
N ARG A 196 -0.36 11.08 19.10
CA ARG A 196 -1.20 11.80 18.13
C ARG A 196 -0.58 13.13 17.70
N GLY A 197 0.16 13.76 18.63
CA GLY A 197 0.56 15.16 18.56
C GLY A 197 -0.63 16.11 18.38
N TRP A 198 -0.40 17.41 18.47
CA TRP A 198 -1.45 18.39 18.22
C TRP A 198 -1.83 18.41 16.73
N ALA A 199 -2.84 17.61 16.40
CA ALA A 199 -3.69 17.75 15.24
C ALA A 199 -5.08 18.09 15.80
N PRO A 200 -5.72 19.20 15.35
CA PRO A 200 -7.07 19.55 15.78
C PRO A 200 -8.02 18.35 15.64
#